data_AF-A0A2G9TED4-F1
#
_entry.id   AF-A0A2G9TED4-F1
#
_cell.length_a   1.000
_cell.length_b   1.000
_cell.length_c   1.000
_cell.angle_alpha   90.00
_cell.angle_beta   90.00
_cell.angle_gamma   90.00
#
_symmetry.space_group_name_H-M   'P 1'
#
loop_
_entity.id
_entity.type
_entity.pdbx_description
1 polymer ?
#
loop_
_entity_poly.entity_id
_entity_poly.type
_entity_poly.pdbx_seq_one_letter_code
_entity_poly.pdbx_strand_id
1 'polypeptide(L)' 'SGATLQNSQSPGKPRMILLDFGATRSYSKTFVDIYMKLIKAAADLDTPRITELSKEIGFLTGYETAAMEYAHAQS' A
#
# COMPACT_ATOMS: atom_id res chain seq x y z
N SER A 1 50.68 34.43 1.70
CA SER A 1 50.05 33.62 2.76
C SER A 1 48.72 33.14 2.23
N GLY A 2 48.69 31.95 1.63
CA GLY A 2 47.50 31.38 0.99
C GLY A 2 46.76 30.49 1.98
N ALA A 3 45.61 30.95 2.48
CA ALA A 3 44.73 30.12 3.27
C ALA A 3 43.84 29.31 2.32
N THR A 4 44.23 28.07 2.05
CA THR A 4 43.39 27.07 1.39
C THR A 4 42.25 26.70 2.32
N LEU A 5 41.03 27.16 2.01
CA LEU A 5 39.81 26.69 2.66
C LEU A 5 39.56 25.24 2.23
N GLN A 6 39.96 24.30 3.08
CA GLN A 6 39.58 22.89 2.93
C GLN A 6 38.08 22.75 3.27
N ASN A 7 37.27 22.67 2.22
CA ASN A 7 35.85 22.33 2.32
C ASN A 7 35.75 20.85 2.75
N SER A 8 35.63 20.61 4.06
CA SER A 8 35.38 19.28 4.60
C SER A 8 33.94 18.87 4.28
N GLN A 9 33.71 18.35 3.08
CA GLN A 9 32.48 17.66 2.72
C GLN A 9 32.45 16.32 3.46
N SER A 10 31.92 16.31 4.69
CA SER A 10 31.51 15.07 5.35
C SER A 10 30.54 14.31 4.45
N PRO A 11 30.70 12.99 4.22
CA PRO A 11 29.83 12.26 3.32
C PRO A 11 28.39 12.39 3.83
N GLY A 12 27.54 13.03 3.02
CA GLY A 12 26.13 13.23 3.35
C GLY A 12 25.48 11.88 3.63
N LYS A 13 24.62 11.83 4.65
CA LYS A 13 23.82 10.63 4.96
C LYS A 13 23.12 10.13 3.69
N PRO A 14 22.94 8.80 3.51
CA PRO A 14 22.14 8.28 2.40
C PRO A 14 20.78 8.98 2.35
N ARG A 15 20.41 9.49 1.18
CA ARG A 15 19.12 10.15 0.93
C ARG A 15 18.38 9.42 -0.18
N MET A 16 17.09 9.14 0.04
CA MET A 16 16.20 8.77 -1.06
C MET A 16 15.76 10.03 -1.81
N ILE A 17 15.92 10.01 -3.13
CA ILE A 17 15.44 11.06 -4.03
C ILE A 17 14.28 10.47 -4.83
N LEU A 18 13.09 11.05 -4.67
CA LEU A 18 11.90 10.71 -5.46
C LEU A 18 11.82 11.68 -6.65
N LEU A 19 11.99 11.16 -7.87
CA LEU A 19 12.03 11.98 -9.08
C LEU A 19 10.72 11.96 -9.89
N ASP A 20 9.94 10.88 -9.79
CA ASP A 20 8.74 10.68 -10.60
C ASP A 20 7.47 10.60 -9.73
N PHE A 21 6.48 11.40 -10.11
CA PHE A 21 5.16 11.47 -9.49
C PHE A 21 4.02 11.34 -10.53
N GLY A 22 4.34 10.99 -11.78
CA GLY A 22 3.38 10.92 -12.89
C GLY A 22 2.31 9.83 -12.72
N ALA A 23 2.59 8.79 -11.92
CA ALA A 23 1.67 7.71 -11.61
C ALA A 23 0.90 7.89 -10.29
N THR A 24 1.00 9.06 -9.64
CA THR A 24 0.27 9.32 -8.39
C THR A 24 -1.24 9.32 -8.62
N ARG A 25 -1.99 8.74 -7.66
CA ARG A 25 -3.45 8.67 -7.71
C ARG A 25 -4.03 9.12 -6.38
N SER A 26 -5.05 9.96 -6.44
CA SER A 26 -5.88 10.30 -5.29
C SER A 26 -6.94 9.22 -5.08
N TYR A 27 -7.12 8.79 -3.84
CA TYR A 27 -8.17 7.86 -3.44
C TYR A 27 -9.13 8.55 -2.46
N SER A 28 -10.41 8.20 -2.51
CA SER A 28 -11.40 8.72 -1.56
C SER A 28 -11.12 8.18 -0.16
N LYS A 29 -11.50 8.95 0.87
CA LYS A 29 -11.39 8.49 2.26
C LYS A 29 -12.10 7.15 2.46
N THR A 30 -13.30 7.01 1.92
CA THR A 30 -14.09 5.77 1.99
C THR A 30 -13.34 4.57 1.43
N PHE A 31 -12.72 4.71 0.25
CA PHE A 31 -11.92 3.63 -0.34
C PHE A 31 -10.76 3.26 0.59
N VAL A 32 -10.00 4.24 1.08
CA VAL A 32 -8.86 4.00 1.96
C VAL A 32 -9.29 3.35 3.28
N ASP A 33 -10.41 3.79 3.87
CA ASP A 33 -10.93 3.21 5.11
C ASP A 33 -11.31 1.73 4.94
N ILE A 34 -11.98 1.37 3.85
CA ILE A 34 -12.36 -0.02 3.55
C ILE A 34 -11.10 -0.85 3.24
N TYR A 35 -10.18 -0.29 2.46
CA TYR A 35 -8.92 -0.96 2.12
C TYR A 35 -8.10 -1.29 3.38
N MET A 36 -7.99 -0.36 4.34
CA MET A 36 -7.28 -0.61 5.60
C MET A 36 -7.96 -1.68 6.45
N LYS A 37 -9.31 -1.71 6.50
CA LYS A 37 -10.05 -2.79 7.17
C LYS A 37 -9.78 -4.14 6.51
N LEU A 38 -9.68 -4.18 5.18
CA LEU A 38 -9.38 -5.40 4.43
C LEU A 38 -7.99 -5.93 4.78
N ILE A 39 -6.98 -5.06 4.81
CA ILE A 39 -5.62 -5.44 5.24
C ILE A 39 -5.61 -5.95 6.68
N LYS A 40 -6.38 -5.33 7.58
CA LYS A 40 -6.49 -5.80 8.97
C LYS A 40 -7.14 -7.19 9.05
N ALA A 41 -8.23 -7.41 8.32
CA ALA A 41 -8.90 -8.72 8.27
C ALA A 41 -7.97 -9.81 7.73
N ALA A 42 -7.17 -9.50 6.71
CA ALA A 42 -6.14 -10.40 6.19
C ALA A 42 -5.07 -10.73 7.25
N ALA A 43 -4.59 -9.72 7.98
CA ALA A 43 -3.62 -9.92 9.06
C ALA A 43 -4.17 -10.79 10.22
N ASP A 44 -5.48 -10.75 10.44
CA ASP A 44 -6.17 -11.54 11.47
C ASP A 44 -6.64 -12.92 10.97
N LEU A 45 -6.39 -13.26 9.69
CA LEU A 45 -6.88 -14.48 9.04
C LEU A 45 -8.41 -14.62 9.07
N ASP A 46 -9.14 -13.50 9.08
CA ASP A 46 -10.61 -13.46 9.09
C ASP A 46 -11.16 -13.57 7.65
N THR A 47 -11.19 -14.80 7.13
CA THR A 47 -11.68 -15.12 5.78
C THR A 47 -13.08 -14.56 5.49
N PRO A 48 -14.10 -14.73 6.35
CA PRO A 48 -15.42 -14.13 6.12
C PRO A 48 -15.36 -12.61 5.92
N ARG A 49 -14.57 -11.91 6.76
CA ARG A 49 -14.45 -10.46 6.70
C ARG A 49 -13.66 -9.99 5.47
N ILE A 50 -12.66 -10.74 5.04
CA ILE A 50 -11.92 -10.49 3.79
C ILE A 50 -12.88 -10.52 2.60
N THR A 51 -13.72 -11.56 2.49
CA THR A 51 -14.67 -11.71 1.39
C THR A 51 -15.71 -10.58 1.39
N GLU A 52 -16.26 -10.23 2.55
CA GLU A 52 -17.25 -9.14 2.68
C GLU A 52 -16.66 -7.79 2.23
N LEU A 53 -15.51 -7.41 2.78
CA LEU A 53 -14.85 -6.14 2.45
C LEU A 53 -14.37 -6.09 1.00
N SER A 54 -13.96 -7.25 0.45
CA SER A 54 -13.57 -7.35 -0.96
C SER A 54 -14.73 -7.13 -1.91
N LYS A 55 -15.95 -7.55 -1.53
CA LYS A 55 -17.17 -7.22 -2.28
C LYS A 55 -17.53 -5.73 -2.13
N GLU A 56 -17.43 -5.20 -0.91
CA GLU A 56 -17.71 -3.79 -0.60
C GLU A 56 -16.82 -2.83 -1.39
N ILE A 57 -15.52 -3.12 -1.49
CA ILE A 57 -14.54 -2.29 -2.22
C ILE A 57 -14.54 -2.55 -3.74
N GLY A 58 -15.25 -3.57 -4.20
CA GLY A 58 -15.38 -3.93 -5.62
C GLY A 58 -14.24 -4.78 -6.19
N PHE A 59 -13.45 -5.46 -5.34
CA PHE A 59 -12.48 -6.47 -5.79
C PHE A 59 -13.15 -7.81 -6.13
N LEU A 60 -14.25 -8.15 -5.44
CA LEU A 60 -15.13 -9.25 -5.78
C LEU A 60 -16.46 -8.69 -6.29
N THR A 61 -17.00 -9.33 -7.31
CA THR A 61 -18.29 -8.94 -7.91
C THR A 61 -19.48 -9.49 -7.14
N GLY A 62 -19.27 -10.56 -6.36
CA GLY A 62 -20.31 -11.32 -5.66
C GLY A 62 -20.88 -12.48 -6.47
N TYR A 63 -20.41 -12.69 -7.70
CA TYR A 63 -20.81 -13.81 -8.57
C TYR A 63 -19.74 -14.90 -8.68
N GLU A 64 -18.66 -14.78 -7.91
CA GLU A 64 -17.61 -15.77 -7.86
C GLU A 64 -18.11 -17.09 -7.26
N THR A 65 -17.52 -18.21 -7.70
CA THR A 65 -17.78 -19.51 -7.06
C THR A 65 -17.15 -19.53 -5.68
N ALA A 66 -17.68 -20.39 -4.79
CA ALA A 66 -17.12 -20.57 -3.45
C ALA A 66 -15.62 -20.90 -3.47
N ALA A 67 -15.14 -21.64 -4.48
CA ALA A 67 -13.72 -21.94 -4.65
C ALA A 67 -12.89 -20.69 -4.97
N MET A 68 -13.41 -19.78 -5.80
CA MET A 68 -12.74 -18.52 -6.14
C MET A 68 -12.75 -17.55 -4.95
N GLU A 69 -13.86 -17.43 -4.22
CA GLU A 69 -13.93 -16.60 -3.01
C GLU A 69 -12.96 -17.09 -1.94
N TYR A 70 -12.89 -18.41 -1.74
CA TYR A 70 -11.95 -19.02 -0.81
C TYR A 70 -10.50 -18.76 -1.23
N ALA A 71 -10.16 -18.98 -2.51
CA ALA A 71 -8.81 -18.73 -3.02
C ALA A 71 -8.40 -17.26 -2.87
N HIS A 72 -9.31 -16.31 -3.14
CA HIS A 72 -9.09 -14.88 -2.93
C HIS A 72 -8.73 -14.57 -1.47
N ALA A 73 -9.46 -15.16 -0.52
CA ALA A 73 -9.23 -14.93 0.90
C ALA A 73 -8.00 -15.62 1.49
N GLN A 74 -7.35 -16.52 0.74
CA GLN A 74 -6.14 -17.26 1.14
C GLN A 74 -4.87 -16.76 0.44
N SER A 75 -4.97 -15.70 -0.38
CA SER A 75 -3.85 -15.14 -1.17
C SER A 75 -2.89 -14.29 -0.35
#